data_AF-A0A170PP63-F1
#
_entry.id   AF-A0A170PP63-F1
#
_cell.length_a   1.000
_cell.length_b   1.000
_cell.length_c   1.000
_cell.angle_alpha   90.00
_cell.angle_beta   90.00
_cell.angle_gamma   90.00
#
_symmetry.space_group_name_H-M   'P 1'
#
loop_
_entity.id
_entity.type
_entity.pdbx_description
1 polymer ?
#
loop_
_entity_poly.entity_id
_entity_poly.type
_entity_poly.pdbx_seq_one_letter_code
_entity_poly.pdbx_strand_id
1 'polypeptide(L)'
;MLARARTLYLLQGQVSVREPVRLAAQRPAIPQLRGPAVWMVVRVETIKWPPPVYDQVLAQLAKWRAAGNRVVGLQIDFDARTRHLENYAGFLKDLRRRLPADCRLGITGLLDWSSNGDPRGLDALAGAVDEVVLQIYQGRRVIPGYAGYLARLDRMKIPFRIGLLQGGEWRAPAGLEANPHFRGYVVFLLNPRRGCGPGLRRGGTGRYARGGAPSLSPAIIRSAAA
;
A
#
# COMPACT_ATOMS: atom_id res chain seq x y z
N MET A 1 3.44 3.69 20.54
CA MET A 1 2.38 3.36 19.53
C MET A 1 2.68 2.09 18.72
N LEU A 2 3.93 1.74 18.38
CA LEU A 2 4.30 0.53 17.62
C LEU A 2 4.25 -0.78 18.43
N ALA A 3 4.55 -0.73 19.73
CA ALA A 3 4.72 -1.92 20.59
C ALA A 3 3.47 -2.82 20.76
N ARG A 4 2.28 -2.37 20.32
CA ARG A 4 1.02 -3.14 20.41
C ARG A 4 0.41 -3.48 19.04
N ALA A 5 1.13 -3.24 17.94
CA ALA A 5 0.63 -3.59 16.62
C ALA A 5 0.66 -5.12 16.41
N ARG A 6 -0.47 -5.72 16.06
CA ARG A 6 -0.53 -7.16 15.70
C ARG A 6 -0.06 -7.43 14.27
N THR A 7 -0.22 -6.43 13.40
CA THR A 7 0.17 -6.49 11.98
C THR A 7 0.90 -5.21 11.58
N LEU A 8 2.00 -5.38 10.86
CA LEU A 8 2.79 -4.29 10.27
C LEU A 8 2.87 -4.49 8.76
N TYR A 9 2.70 -3.40 7.99
CA TYR A 9 3.09 -3.38 6.58
C TYR A 9 4.33 -2.49 6.46
N LEU A 10 5.40 -3.04 5.91
CA LEU A 10 6.71 -2.38 5.86
C LEU A 10 7.22 -2.30 4.43
N LEU A 11 7.50 -1.07 3.98
CA LEU A 11 8.10 -0.81 2.67
C LEU A 11 9.50 -1.43 2.53
N GLN A 12 9.64 -2.39 1.63
CA GLN A 12 10.92 -3.03 1.29
C GLN A 12 11.64 -2.29 0.16
N GLY A 13 10.90 -1.94 -0.89
CA GLY A 13 11.49 -1.38 -2.10
C GLY A 13 10.47 -0.80 -3.06
N GLN A 14 10.99 -0.27 -4.16
CA GLN A 14 10.20 0.34 -5.23
C GLN A 14 10.61 -0.22 -6.58
N VAL A 15 9.63 -0.59 -7.40
CA VAL A 15 9.80 -0.86 -8.83
C VAL A 15 9.43 0.41 -9.57
N SER A 16 10.43 1.04 -10.17
CA SER A 16 10.27 2.30 -10.91
C SER A 16 10.01 2.02 -12.39
N VAL A 17 9.32 2.94 -13.08
CA VAL A 17 9.11 2.87 -14.54
C VAL A 17 10.37 3.20 -15.35
N ARG A 18 11.39 3.75 -14.70
CA ARG A 18 12.69 4.06 -15.34
C ARG A 18 13.43 2.80 -15.76
N GLU A 19 14.00 2.83 -16.95
CA GLU A 19 14.83 1.75 -17.47
C GLU A 19 16.25 1.75 -16.85
N PRO A 20 16.85 0.58 -16.59
CA PRO A 20 16.18 -0.73 -16.62
C PRO A 20 15.19 -0.86 -15.45
N VAL A 21 13.99 -1.39 -15.74
CA VAL A 21 12.98 -1.70 -14.70
C VAL A 21 13.57 -2.70 -13.71
N ARG A 22 13.71 -2.27 -12.45
CA ARG A 22 14.32 -3.08 -11.37
C ARG A 22 13.68 -2.78 -10.01
N LEU A 23 13.83 -3.70 -9.07
CA LEU A 23 13.51 -3.45 -7.67
C LEU A 23 14.66 -2.67 -7.00
N ALA A 24 14.39 -1.43 -6.62
CA ALA A 24 15.29 -0.65 -5.79
C ALA A 24 14.93 -0.84 -4.30
N ALA A 25 15.86 -1.35 -3.50
CA ALA A 25 15.66 -1.44 -2.05
C ALA A 25 15.55 -0.04 -1.44
N GLN A 26 14.58 0.15 -0.53
CA GLN A 26 14.40 1.40 0.20
C GLN A 26 14.75 1.28 1.68
N ARG A 27 15.33 0.14 2.09
CA ARG A 27 15.83 -0.07 3.43
C ARG A 27 17.32 -0.45 3.39
N PRO A 28 18.11 0.04 4.36
CA PRO A 28 19.52 -0.34 4.49
C PRO A 28 19.68 -1.77 5.01
N ALA A 29 18.72 -2.28 5.79
CA ALA A 29 18.76 -3.62 6.38
C ALA A 29 17.36 -4.22 6.53
N ILE A 30 17.30 -5.55 6.59
CA ILE A 30 16.09 -6.29 6.92
C ILE A 30 15.81 -6.13 8.42
N PRO A 31 14.64 -5.67 8.83
CA PRO A 31 14.30 -5.55 10.25
C PRO A 31 14.16 -6.95 10.87
N GLN A 32 14.48 -7.08 12.16
CA GLN A 32 14.14 -8.26 12.95
C GLN A 32 12.96 -7.93 13.86
N LEU A 33 11.77 -8.33 13.45
CA LEU A 33 10.54 -8.05 14.17
C LEU A 33 10.10 -9.25 14.98
N ARG A 34 10.01 -9.09 16.31
CA ARG A 34 9.48 -10.12 17.21
C ARG A 34 7.99 -9.87 17.46
N GLY A 35 7.14 -10.82 17.07
CA GLY A 35 5.71 -10.82 17.41
C GLY A 35 4.74 -10.54 16.25
N PRO A 36 4.76 -9.36 15.61
CA PRO A 36 3.71 -8.99 14.67
C PRO A 36 3.77 -9.81 13.38
N ALA A 37 2.60 -10.04 12.78
CA ALA A 37 2.51 -10.45 11.40
C ALA A 37 3.00 -9.32 10.49
N VAL A 38 3.75 -9.67 9.44
CA VAL A 38 4.39 -8.70 8.56
C VAL A 38 3.90 -8.87 7.13
N TRP A 39 3.44 -7.77 6.54
CA TRP A 39 3.30 -7.63 5.10
C TRP A 39 4.52 -6.90 4.56
N MET A 40 5.25 -7.52 3.64
CA MET A 40 6.31 -6.85 2.91
C MET A 40 5.67 -5.98 1.81
N VAL A 41 5.93 -4.68 1.81
CA VAL A 41 5.31 -3.76 0.83
C VAL A 41 6.30 -3.44 -0.28
N VAL A 42 5.85 -3.51 -1.52
CA VAL A 42 6.60 -3.03 -2.69
C VAL A 42 5.80 -1.92 -3.35
N ARG A 43 6.41 -0.73 -3.46
CA ARG A 43 5.84 0.38 -4.22
C ARG A 43 6.06 0.15 -5.70
N VAL A 44 5.06 0.37 -6.51
CA VAL A 44 5.11 0.08 -7.94
C VAL A 44 4.76 1.34 -8.73
N GLU A 45 5.52 1.62 -9.78
CA GLU A 45 5.18 2.65 -10.79
C GLU A 45 4.75 2.01 -12.12
N THR A 46 5.16 0.77 -12.36
CA THR A 46 4.79 -0.01 -13.56
C THR A 46 4.52 -1.46 -13.19
N ILE A 47 3.45 -2.03 -13.77
CA ILE A 47 3.11 -3.45 -13.65
C ILE A 47 3.73 -4.31 -14.75
N LYS A 48 4.47 -3.69 -15.69
CA LYS A 48 5.23 -4.40 -16.74
C LYS A 48 6.56 -4.87 -16.16
N TRP A 49 6.52 -5.87 -15.29
CA TRP A 49 7.71 -6.42 -14.65
C TRP A 49 8.42 -7.39 -15.61
N PRO A 50 9.72 -7.20 -15.90
CA PRO A 50 10.51 -8.25 -16.52
C PRO A 50 10.75 -9.39 -15.50
N PRO A 51 11.06 -10.62 -15.96
CA PRO A 51 11.29 -11.77 -15.07
C PRO A 51 12.21 -11.51 -13.87
N PRO A 52 13.35 -10.79 -14.02
CA PRO A 52 14.24 -10.52 -12.88
C PRO A 52 13.60 -9.74 -11.74
N VAL A 53 12.56 -8.93 -12.00
CA VAL A 53 11.88 -8.19 -10.93
C VAL A 53 11.03 -9.13 -10.06
N TYR A 54 10.37 -10.12 -10.66
CA TYR A 54 9.66 -11.14 -9.90
C TYR A 54 10.63 -11.91 -9.00
N ASP A 55 11.76 -12.36 -9.56
CA ASP A 55 12.78 -13.10 -8.82
C ASP A 55 13.35 -12.28 -7.66
N GLN A 56 13.61 -10.99 -7.89
CA GLN A 56 14.09 -10.08 -6.84
C GLN A 56 13.07 -9.92 -5.71
N VAL A 57 11.77 -9.78 -6.02
CA VAL A 57 10.71 -9.65 -5.00
C VAL A 57 10.58 -10.94 -4.19
N LEU A 58 10.56 -12.10 -4.85
CA LEU A 58 10.48 -13.41 -4.18
C LEU A 58 11.72 -13.68 -3.31
N ALA A 59 12.91 -13.33 -3.79
CA ALA A 59 14.14 -13.43 -3.02
C ALA A 59 14.10 -12.56 -1.76
N GLN A 60 13.50 -11.36 -1.81
CA GLN A 60 13.34 -10.53 -0.62
C GLN A 60 12.34 -11.13 0.38
N LEU A 61 11.22 -11.71 -0.08
CA LEU A 61 10.31 -12.44 0.81
C LEU A 61 11.04 -13.57 1.55
N ALA A 62 11.81 -14.37 0.82
CA ALA A 62 12.59 -15.47 1.40
C ALA A 62 13.61 -14.96 2.43
N LYS A 63 14.34 -13.88 2.12
CA LYS A 63 15.31 -13.28 3.05
C LYS A 63 14.66 -12.75 4.32
N TRP A 64 13.49 -12.12 4.23
CA TRP A 64 12.77 -11.64 5.42
C TRP A 64 12.33 -12.80 6.32
N ARG A 65 11.81 -13.88 5.72
CA ARG A 65 11.43 -15.11 6.45
C ARG A 65 12.65 -15.77 7.10
N ALA A 66 13.76 -15.90 6.38
CA ALA A 66 15.02 -16.46 6.89
C ALA A 66 15.60 -15.63 8.04
N ALA A 67 15.36 -14.31 8.06
CA ALA A 67 15.73 -13.43 9.17
C ALA A 67 14.79 -13.55 10.41
N GLY A 68 13.86 -14.52 10.41
CA GLY A 68 12.96 -14.79 11.53
C GLY A 68 11.70 -13.93 11.58
N ASN A 69 11.41 -13.13 10.54
CA ASN A 69 10.19 -12.34 10.49
C ASN A 69 8.99 -13.21 10.13
N ARG A 70 7.86 -12.98 10.81
CA ARG A 70 6.57 -13.62 10.48
C ARG A 70 5.92 -12.96 9.26
N VAL A 71 6.52 -13.12 8.09
CA VAL A 71 5.99 -12.57 6.83
C VAL A 71 4.78 -13.35 6.36
N VAL A 72 3.60 -12.74 6.47
CA VAL A 72 2.32 -13.34 6.11
C VAL A 72 1.88 -13.01 4.69
N GLY A 73 2.46 -11.98 4.06
CA GLY A 73 2.09 -11.60 2.70
C GLY A 73 2.96 -10.53 2.05
N LEU A 74 2.73 -10.36 0.76
CA LEU A 74 3.23 -9.29 -0.09
C LEU A 74 2.11 -8.28 -0.32
N GLN A 75 2.39 -7.00 -0.10
CA GLN A 75 1.48 -5.89 -0.42
C GLN A 75 2.05 -5.14 -1.62
N ILE A 76 1.29 -5.04 -2.71
CA ILE A 76 1.61 -4.15 -3.83
C ILE A 76 1.00 -2.78 -3.56
N ASP A 77 1.84 -1.75 -3.44
CA ASP A 77 1.42 -0.36 -3.33
C ASP A 77 1.47 0.30 -4.72
N PHE A 78 0.31 0.34 -5.40
CA PHE A 78 0.19 0.83 -6.77
C PHE A 78 -1.06 1.69 -6.94
N ASP A 79 -0.88 2.92 -7.41
CA ASP A 79 -1.98 3.83 -7.74
C ASP A 79 -2.63 3.44 -9.08
N ALA A 80 -3.30 2.29 -9.12
CA ALA A 80 -4.03 1.84 -10.29
C ALA A 80 -5.26 2.73 -10.52
N ARG A 81 -5.27 3.42 -11.67
CA ARG A 81 -6.45 4.16 -12.12
C ARG A 81 -7.61 3.21 -12.38
N THR A 82 -8.83 3.63 -12.04
CA THR A 82 -10.08 2.86 -12.17
C THR A 82 -10.31 2.25 -13.57
N ARG A 83 -9.80 2.89 -14.63
CA ARG A 83 -9.94 2.43 -16.03
C ARG A 83 -8.99 1.31 -16.48
N HIS A 84 -8.11 0.82 -15.60
CA HIS A 84 -7.10 -0.21 -15.94
C HIS A 84 -7.10 -1.41 -14.97
N LEU A 85 -8.24 -1.66 -14.30
CA LEU A 85 -8.35 -2.72 -13.31
C LEU A 85 -8.15 -4.13 -13.89
N GLU A 86 -8.58 -4.39 -15.13
CA GLU A 86 -8.40 -5.71 -15.75
C GLU A 86 -6.93 -6.05 -15.99
N ASN A 87 -6.15 -5.12 -16.57
CA ASN A 87 -4.71 -5.29 -16.76
C ASN A 87 -4.01 -5.49 -15.41
N TYR A 88 -4.44 -4.74 -14.39
CA TYR A 88 -3.89 -4.90 -13.05
C TYR A 88 -4.24 -6.26 -12.44
N ALA A 89 -5.47 -6.74 -12.60
CA ALA A 89 -5.89 -8.07 -12.17
C ALA A 89 -5.11 -9.18 -12.89
N GLY A 90 -4.82 -9.02 -14.19
CA GLY A 90 -3.97 -9.94 -14.93
C GLY A 90 -2.55 -10.04 -14.36
N PHE A 91 -1.93 -8.89 -14.08
CA PHE A 91 -0.63 -8.83 -13.38
C PHE A 91 -0.69 -9.51 -12.00
N LEU A 92 -1.73 -9.24 -11.20
CA LEU A 92 -1.87 -9.81 -9.85
C LEU A 92 -2.10 -11.32 -9.88
N LYS A 93 -2.84 -11.84 -10.87
CA LYS A 93 -3.01 -13.28 -11.08
C LYS A 93 -1.68 -13.96 -11.42
N ASP A 94 -0.86 -13.34 -12.28
CA ASP A 94 0.47 -13.88 -12.59
C ASP A 94 1.37 -13.86 -11.35
N LEU A 95 1.38 -12.74 -10.61
CA LEU A 95 2.13 -12.62 -9.37
C LEU A 95 1.67 -13.65 -8.32
N ARG A 96 0.36 -13.86 -8.16
CA ARG A 96 -0.19 -14.88 -7.26
C ARG A 96 0.33 -16.28 -7.57
N ARG A 97 0.39 -16.68 -8.84
CA ARG A 97 0.90 -18.00 -9.24
C ARG A 97 2.37 -18.22 -8.91
N ARG A 98 3.15 -17.13 -8.81
CA ARG A 98 4.59 -17.17 -8.49
C ARG A 98 4.86 -17.12 -6.99
N LEU A 99 3.91 -16.65 -6.18
CA LEU A 99 4.07 -16.54 -4.73
C LEU A 99 4.02 -17.93 -4.08
N PRO A 100 4.74 -18.12 -2.96
CA PRO A 100 4.52 -19.28 -2.10
C PRO A 100 3.04 -19.40 -1.71
N ALA A 101 2.50 -20.61 -1.66
CA ALA A 101 1.07 -20.84 -1.39
C ALA A 101 0.61 -20.31 -0.02
N ASP A 102 1.51 -20.24 0.96
CA ASP A 102 1.28 -19.68 2.29
C ASP A 102 1.43 -18.15 2.36
N CYS A 103 1.86 -17.51 1.26
CA CYS A 103 2.06 -16.08 1.18
C CYS A 103 0.80 -15.41 0.63
N ARG A 104 0.21 -14.53 1.45
CA ARG A 104 -0.91 -13.71 1.01
C ARG A 104 -0.48 -12.63 0.01
N LEU A 105 -1.41 -12.16 -0.82
CA LEU A 105 -1.23 -11.05 -1.74
C LEU A 105 -2.27 -9.97 -1.43
N GLY A 106 -1.80 -8.78 -1.06
CA GLY A 106 -2.62 -7.62 -0.78
C GLY A 106 -2.29 -6.46 -1.71
N ILE A 107 -3.22 -5.53 -1.89
CA ILE A 107 -3.01 -4.34 -2.72
C ILE A 107 -3.51 -3.08 -2.03
N THR A 108 -2.88 -1.94 -2.26
CA THR A 108 -3.53 -0.65 -1.99
C THR A 108 -4.51 -0.35 -3.11
N GLY A 109 -5.64 0.25 -2.76
CA GLY A 109 -6.69 0.61 -3.71
C GLY A 109 -7.12 2.05 -3.51
N LEU A 110 -7.43 2.72 -4.62
CA LEU A 110 -8.04 4.03 -4.58
C LEU A 110 -9.49 3.91 -4.11
N LEU A 111 -9.92 4.85 -3.28
CA LEU A 111 -11.28 4.89 -2.75
C LEU A 111 -12.35 4.96 -3.86
N ASP A 112 -11.99 5.56 -5.01
CA ASP A 112 -12.85 5.70 -6.19
C ASP A 112 -13.38 4.37 -6.75
N TRP A 113 -12.67 3.26 -6.51
CA TRP A 113 -13.10 1.94 -6.98
C TRP A 113 -14.45 1.50 -6.40
N SER A 114 -14.77 1.90 -5.17
CA SER A 114 -16.06 1.59 -4.52
C SER A 114 -17.26 2.23 -5.23
N SER A 115 -17.06 3.39 -5.86
CA SER A 115 -18.11 4.13 -6.55
C SER A 115 -18.11 3.86 -8.06
N ASN A 116 -16.92 3.87 -8.66
CA ASN A 116 -16.72 3.97 -10.10
C ASN A 116 -15.98 2.77 -10.71
N GLY A 117 -15.58 1.79 -9.88
CA GLY A 117 -14.96 0.55 -10.37
C GLY A 117 -15.91 -0.24 -11.25
N ASP A 118 -15.41 -0.69 -12.40
CA ASP A 118 -16.13 -1.68 -13.22
C ASP A 118 -16.31 -2.97 -12.40
N PRO A 119 -17.55 -3.46 -12.21
CA PRO A 119 -17.81 -4.72 -11.51
C PRO A 119 -16.95 -5.89 -12.00
N ARG A 120 -16.69 -6.00 -13.31
CA ARG A 120 -15.85 -7.08 -13.86
C ARG A 120 -14.40 -6.97 -13.38
N GLY A 121 -13.86 -5.75 -13.38
CA GLY A 121 -12.52 -5.49 -12.86
C GLY A 121 -12.41 -5.78 -11.36
N LEU A 122 -13.43 -5.41 -10.57
CA LEU A 122 -13.49 -5.69 -9.14
C LEU A 122 -13.60 -7.18 -8.84
N ASP A 123 -14.45 -7.92 -9.56
CA ASP A 123 -14.57 -9.37 -9.42
C ASP A 123 -13.27 -10.08 -9.83
N ALA A 124 -12.59 -9.60 -10.88
CA ALA A 124 -11.29 -10.13 -11.30
C ALA A 124 -10.20 -9.92 -10.23
N LEU A 125 -10.23 -8.78 -9.52
CA LEU A 125 -9.36 -8.54 -8.37
C LEU A 125 -9.70 -9.47 -7.20
N ALA A 126 -10.99 -9.69 -6.92
CA ALA A 126 -11.45 -10.59 -5.85
C ALA A 126 -10.86 -12.00 -5.97
N GLY A 127 -10.70 -12.49 -7.20
CA GLY A 127 -10.09 -13.78 -7.48
C GLY A 127 -8.56 -13.79 -7.46
N ALA A 128 -7.89 -12.65 -7.27
CA ALA A 128 -6.43 -12.53 -7.34
C ALA A 128 -5.78 -12.24 -5.98
N VAL A 129 -6.44 -11.44 -5.13
CA VAL A 129 -5.86 -10.88 -3.90
C VAL A 129 -6.63 -11.32 -2.65
N ASP A 130 -5.95 -11.41 -1.51
CA ASP A 130 -6.54 -11.73 -0.21
C ASP A 130 -7.16 -10.50 0.47
N GLU A 131 -6.58 -9.31 0.26
CA GLU A 131 -7.13 -8.07 0.81
C GLU A 131 -6.79 -6.82 -0.01
N VAL A 132 -7.68 -5.82 0.09
CA VAL A 132 -7.45 -4.47 -0.41
C VAL A 132 -7.40 -3.47 0.75
N VAL A 133 -6.40 -2.60 0.75
CA VAL A 133 -6.34 -1.45 1.67
C VAL A 133 -6.80 -0.20 0.93
N LEU A 134 -8.04 0.23 1.18
CA LEU A 134 -8.65 1.40 0.54
C LEU A 134 -8.20 2.68 1.25
N GLN A 135 -7.38 3.49 0.59
CA GLN A 135 -6.82 4.70 1.18
C GLN A 135 -7.82 5.86 1.06
N ILE A 136 -8.18 6.47 2.19
CA ILE A 136 -9.08 7.65 2.22
C ILE A 136 -8.32 8.98 2.22
N TYR A 137 -7.05 8.96 1.86
CA TYR A 137 -6.17 10.13 1.87
C TYR A 137 -5.35 10.19 0.58
N GLN A 138 -4.93 11.40 0.21
CA GLN A 138 -4.00 11.64 -0.88
C GLN A 138 -2.89 12.56 -0.39
N GLY A 139 -1.64 12.10 -0.50
CA GLY A 139 -0.54 12.77 0.20
C GLY A 139 -0.89 12.91 1.70
N ARG A 140 -0.63 14.08 2.29
CA ARG A 140 -0.82 14.32 3.73
C ARG A 140 -2.23 14.81 4.10
N ARG A 141 -3.26 14.51 3.31
CA ARG A 141 -4.63 15.01 3.53
C ARG A 141 -5.68 13.93 3.28
N VAL A 142 -6.69 13.86 4.14
CA VAL A 142 -7.89 13.05 3.92
C VAL A 142 -8.65 13.63 2.72
N ILE A 143 -9.16 12.76 1.86
CA ILE A 143 -9.86 13.13 0.62
C ILE A 143 -11.21 13.75 0.99
N PRO A 144 -11.54 14.98 0.53
CA PRO A 144 -12.86 15.56 0.73
C PRO A 144 -13.97 14.65 0.17
N GLY A 145 -15.08 14.53 0.89
CA GLY A 145 -16.21 13.70 0.45
C GLY A 145 -15.98 12.19 0.52
N TYR A 146 -14.92 11.71 1.19
CA TYR A 146 -14.64 10.27 1.35
C TYR A 146 -15.85 9.46 1.84
N ALA A 147 -16.71 10.07 2.68
CA ALA A 147 -17.91 9.42 3.21
C ALA A 147 -18.87 8.94 2.12
N GLY A 148 -19.01 9.70 1.02
CA GLY A 148 -19.86 9.30 -0.10
C GLY A 148 -19.35 8.07 -0.84
N TYR A 149 -18.03 7.85 -0.86
CA TYR A 149 -17.44 6.63 -1.40
C TYR A 149 -17.59 5.46 -0.44
N LEU A 150 -17.34 5.68 0.86
CA LEU A 150 -17.48 4.60 1.84
C LEU A 150 -18.93 4.09 1.96
N ALA A 151 -19.92 4.94 1.70
CA ALA A 151 -21.33 4.54 1.63
C ALA A 151 -21.64 3.50 0.53
N ARG A 152 -20.70 3.23 -0.38
CA ARG A 152 -20.86 2.27 -1.50
C ARG A 152 -19.98 1.03 -1.35
N LEU A 153 -19.40 0.81 -0.17
CA LEU A 153 -18.51 -0.33 0.08
C LEU A 153 -19.20 -1.69 -0.02
N ASP A 154 -20.52 -1.77 0.05
CA ASP A 154 -21.25 -3.04 -0.11
C ASP A 154 -21.08 -3.65 -1.51
N ARG A 155 -20.61 -2.86 -2.49
CA ARG A 155 -20.24 -3.36 -3.82
C ARG A 155 -18.89 -4.09 -3.83
N MET A 156 -18.06 -3.91 -2.79
CA MET A 156 -16.76 -4.55 -2.65
C MET A 156 -16.92 -5.93 -2.03
N LYS A 157 -16.85 -6.97 -2.88
CA LYS A 157 -16.87 -8.38 -2.45
C LYS A 157 -15.50 -8.90 -1.99
N ILE A 158 -14.46 -8.10 -2.18
CA ILE A 158 -13.09 -8.42 -1.77
C ILE A 158 -12.94 -8.04 -0.30
N PRO A 159 -12.31 -8.88 0.56
CA PRO A 159 -11.96 -8.46 1.90
C PRO A 159 -11.15 -7.16 1.87
N PHE A 160 -11.53 -6.17 2.67
CA PHE A 160 -10.91 -4.86 2.64
C PHE A 160 -10.66 -4.27 4.03
N ARG A 161 -9.68 -3.36 4.06
CA ARG A 161 -9.35 -2.52 5.21
C ARG A 161 -9.42 -1.06 4.80
N ILE A 162 -9.69 -0.18 5.75
CA ILE A 162 -9.64 1.27 5.51
C ILE A 162 -8.25 1.81 5.90
N GLY A 163 -7.58 2.40 4.91
CA GLY A 163 -6.29 3.07 5.04
C GLY A 163 -6.46 4.50 5.54
N LEU A 164 -6.05 4.73 6.79
CA LEU A 164 -6.13 6.00 7.50
C LEU A 164 -4.78 6.72 7.50
N LEU A 165 -4.79 8.04 7.46
CA LEU A 165 -3.59 8.84 7.64
C LEU A 165 -3.34 9.08 9.13
N GLN A 166 -2.09 8.94 9.60
CA GLN A 166 -1.75 9.31 10.97
C GLN A 166 -2.10 10.78 11.26
N GLY A 167 -2.93 11.00 12.27
CA GLY A 167 -3.41 12.32 12.66
C GLY A 167 -4.41 12.95 11.67
N GLY A 168 -4.86 12.18 10.67
CA GLY A 168 -5.92 12.60 9.77
C GLY A 168 -7.29 12.51 10.45
N GLU A 169 -8.07 13.58 10.35
CA GLU A 169 -9.45 13.59 10.81
C GLU A 169 -10.33 12.78 9.87
N TRP A 170 -11.07 11.83 10.42
CA TRP A 170 -12.04 11.04 9.69
C TRP A 170 -13.09 10.49 10.68
N ARG A 171 -14.22 10.05 10.14
CA ARG A 171 -15.30 9.41 10.88
C ARG A 171 -15.72 8.15 10.13
N ALA A 172 -15.86 7.05 10.86
CA ALA A 172 -16.41 5.82 10.30
C ALA A 172 -17.86 6.04 9.86
N PRO A 173 -18.26 5.62 8.65
CA PRO A 173 -19.66 5.64 8.27
C PRO A 173 -20.43 4.58 9.06
N ALA A 174 -21.72 4.81 9.26
CA ALA A 174 -22.59 3.83 9.88
C ALA A 174 -22.56 2.50 9.10
N GLY A 175 -22.53 1.38 9.82
CA GLY A 175 -22.56 0.05 9.21
C GLY A 175 -21.23 -0.48 8.66
N LEU A 176 -20.13 0.31 8.67
CA LEU A 176 -18.82 -0.19 8.21
C LEU A 176 -18.38 -1.47 8.93
N GLU A 177 -18.56 -1.50 10.24
CA GLU A 177 -18.18 -2.64 11.07
C GLU A 177 -19.09 -3.86 10.87
N ALA A 178 -20.30 -3.65 10.35
CA ALA A 178 -21.24 -4.71 10.01
C ALA A 178 -20.99 -5.30 8.61
N ASN A 179 -20.18 -4.65 7.77
CA ASN A 179 -19.90 -5.14 6.42
C ASN A 179 -19.08 -6.45 6.49
N PRO A 180 -19.53 -7.56 5.87
CA PRO A 180 -18.91 -8.88 6.03
C PRO A 180 -17.51 -8.99 5.41
N HIS A 181 -17.15 -8.06 4.51
CA HIS A 181 -15.85 -7.99 3.87
C HIS A 181 -14.89 -7.04 4.60
N PHE A 182 -15.37 -6.24 5.56
CA PHE A 182 -14.51 -5.38 6.35
C PHE A 182 -13.60 -6.18 7.29
N ARG A 183 -12.32 -5.79 7.35
CA ARG A 183 -11.27 -6.47 8.14
C ARG A 183 -10.56 -5.55 9.12
N GLY A 184 -11.01 -4.32 9.28
CA GLY A 184 -10.46 -3.34 10.21
C GLY A 184 -9.67 -2.22 9.54
N TYR A 185 -8.85 -1.54 10.34
CA TYR A 185 -8.18 -0.31 9.93
C TYR A 185 -6.69 -0.50 9.74
N VAL A 186 -6.12 0.38 8.93
CA VAL A 186 -4.70 0.40 8.58
C VAL A 186 -4.21 1.85 8.62
N VAL A 187 -3.42 2.23 9.61
CA VAL A 187 -2.89 3.60 9.79
C VAL A 187 -1.53 3.73 9.12
N PHE A 188 -1.44 4.61 8.14
CA PHE A 188 -0.21 4.99 7.45
C PHE A 188 0.51 6.08 8.24
N LEU A 189 1.71 5.75 8.72
CA LEU A 189 2.50 6.66 9.53
C LEU A 189 3.21 7.70 8.66
N LEU A 190 3.19 8.94 9.14
CA LEU A 190 3.89 10.04 8.52
C LEU A 190 5.28 10.15 9.13
N ASN A 191 6.30 10.23 8.28
CA ASN A 191 7.60 10.65 8.74
C ASN A 191 7.51 12.09 9.30
N PRO A 192 8.23 12.38 10.40
CA PRO A 192 8.40 13.74 10.88
C PRO A 192 8.83 14.64 9.72
N ARG A 193 8.29 15.86 9.68
CA ARG A 193 8.86 16.86 8.76
C ARG A 193 10.32 17.02 9.15
N ARG A 194 11.24 16.87 8.19
CA ARG A 194 12.60 17.37 8.39
C ARG A 194 12.45 18.86 8.66
N GLY A 195 12.63 19.28 9.91
CA GLY A 195 12.62 20.70 10.24
C GLY A 195 13.75 21.38 9.46
N CYS A 196 13.49 22.56 8.90
CA CYS A 196 14.57 23.49 8.66
C CYS A 196 15.27 23.71 10.01
N GLY A 197 16.53 23.33 10.11
CA GLY A 197 17.40 23.91 11.12
C GLY A 197 17.48 25.43 10.93
N PRO A 198 17.86 26.20 11.96
CA PRO A 198 18.03 27.64 11.82
C PRO A 198 19.00 27.92 10.68
N GLY A 199 18.55 28.73 9.72
CA GLY A 199 19.19 28.90 8.42
C GLY A 199 20.55 29.57 8.51
N LEU A 200 21.56 28.95 7.89
CA LEU A 200 22.71 29.68 7.39
C LEU A 200 22.30 30.35 6.08
N ARG A 201 22.08 31.68 6.12
CA ARG A 201 21.83 32.49 4.92
C ARG A 201 23.06 32.46 4.01
N ARG A 202 22.91 31.97 2.77
CA ARG A 202 23.66 32.49 1.62
C ARG A 202 22.74 32.49 0.40
N GLY A 203 22.68 33.65 -0.26
CA GLY A 203 21.79 33.94 -1.37
C GLY A 203 22.13 33.17 -2.65
N GLY A 204 21.14 33.07 -3.52
CA GLY A 204 21.28 32.47 -4.84
C GLY A 204 19.92 32.34 -5.53
N THR A 205 19.68 33.24 -6.49
CA THR A 205 18.55 33.25 -7.42
C THR A 205 18.49 31.99 -8.27
N GLY A 206 17.32 31.39 -8.48
CA GLY A 206 17.16 30.41 -9.57
C GLY A 206 15.95 29.47 -9.53
N ARG A 207 15.00 29.75 -10.44
CA ARG A 207 14.11 28.84 -11.20
C ARG A 207 13.06 27.99 -10.46
N TYR A 208 11.80 28.26 -10.86
CA TYR A 208 10.64 27.38 -10.76
C TYR A 208 10.96 25.96 -11.27
N ALA A 209 10.87 24.97 -10.38
CA ALA A 209 10.84 23.55 -10.72
C ALA A 209 9.42 23.00 -10.57
N ARG A 210 8.98 22.29 -11.61
CA ARG A 210 7.66 21.70 -11.81
C ARG A 210 7.28 20.73 -10.68
N GLY A 211 6.00 20.74 -10.33
CA GLY A 211 5.41 19.90 -9.30
C GLY A 211 5.52 18.41 -9.60
N GLY A 212 6.31 17.72 -8.79
CA GLY A 212 6.10 16.31 -8.44
C GLY A 212 5.44 16.27 -7.08
N ALA A 213 4.29 15.59 -6.96
CA ALA A 213 3.64 15.39 -5.66
C ALA A 213 4.60 14.68 -4.70
N PRO A 214 4.73 15.12 -3.43
CA PRO A 214 5.60 14.46 -2.47
C PRO A 214 5.08 13.03 -2.24
N SER A 215 5.88 12.05 -2.64
CA SER A 215 5.61 10.65 -2.37
C SER A 215 5.62 10.45 -0.86
N LEU A 216 4.48 10.03 -0.32
CA LEU A 216 4.48 9.45 1.01
C LEU A 216 5.12 8.07 0.91
N SER A 217 6.32 7.92 1.46
CA SER A 217 6.83 6.59 1.82
C SER A 217 6.12 6.16 3.09
N PRO A 218 5.31 5.08 3.08
CA PRO A 218 4.83 4.50 4.33
C PRO A 218 6.01 3.79 4.96
N ALA A 219 6.72 4.46 5.87
CA ALA A 219 7.82 3.82 6.59
C ALA A 219 7.27 2.69 7.47
N ILE A 220 6.04 2.84 7.97
CA ILE A 220 5.31 1.83 8.74
C ILE A 220 3.81 2.05 8.55
N ILE A 221 3.09 0.97 8.35
CA ILE A 221 1.64 0.91 8.31
C ILE A 221 1.18 0.00 9.45
N ARG A 222 0.32 0.48 10.35
CA ARG A 222 -0.18 -0.27 11.50
C ARG A 222 -1.62 -0.70 11.28
N SER A 223 -1.95 -1.98 11.46
CA SER A 223 -3.38 -2.34 11.61
C SER A 223 -3.83 -2.21 13.06
N ALA A 224 -4.98 -1.57 13.28
CA ALA A 224 -5.76 -1.71 14.50
C ALA A 224 -6.87 -2.72 14.20
N ALA A 225 -6.98 -3.77 15.02
CA ALA A 225 -8.17 -4.62 15.02
C ALA A 225 -9.35 -3.77 15.50
N ALA A 226 -10.53 -4.01 14.90
CA ALA A 226 -11.79 -3.59 15.49
C ALA A 226 -11.93 -4.19 16.90
#